data_AF-A0A136JK69-F1
#
_entry.id   AF-A0A136JK69-F1
#
_cell.length_a   1.000
_cell.length_b   1.000
_cell.length_c   1.000
_cell.angle_alpha   90.00
_cell.angle_beta   90.00
_cell.angle_gamma   90.00
#
_symmetry.space_group_name_H-M   'P 1'
#
loop_
_entity.id
_entity.type
_entity.pdbx_description
1 polymer ?
#
loop_
_entity_poly.entity_id
_entity_poly.type
_entity_poly.pdbx_seq_one_letter_code
_entity_poly.pdbx_strand_id
1 'polypeptide(L)'
;MGYVLFFLVFVVLTSGTALYITRRQWLHLMPEVYIGLPRPGSILYERLPSSFTNSVLYQRLPSSFSGDIEAGLSSDTFSLAGNVDSGDSRAGLDDAAKAEILKIMKKRRMRFDEARRVYMEQRFSQNNIGPDGRPRDPKFVSFS
;
A
#
# COMPACT_ATOMS: atom_id res chain seq x y z
N MET A 1 55.36 3.70 -17.98
CA MET A 1 54.16 4.56 -18.05
C MET A 1 52.86 3.78 -18.32
N GLY A 2 52.83 2.76 -19.19
CA GLY A 2 51.60 1.98 -19.46
C GLY A 2 51.04 1.18 -18.27
N TYR A 3 51.91 0.66 -17.40
CA TYR A 3 51.49 -0.13 -16.22
C TYR A 3 50.59 0.64 -15.25
N VAL A 4 50.75 1.95 -15.15
CA VAL A 4 49.92 2.81 -14.28
C VAL A 4 48.48 2.87 -14.81
N LEU A 5 48.30 2.93 -16.13
CA LEU A 5 46.98 2.92 -16.76
C LEU A 5 46.28 1.58 -16.58
N PHE A 6 46.97 0.46 -16.80
CA PHE A 6 46.40 -0.87 -16.59
C PHE A 6 46.02 -1.10 -15.13
N PHE A 7 46.85 -0.65 -14.18
CA PHE A 7 46.55 -0.74 -12.76
C PHE A 7 45.30 0.08 -12.38
N LEU A 8 45.19 1.32 -12.87
CA LEU A 8 44.00 2.16 -12.62
C LEU A 8 42.73 1.52 -13.18
N VAL A 9 42.75 1.02 -14.41
CA VAL A 9 41.60 0.35 -15.03
C VAL A 9 41.20 -0.90 -14.22
N PHE A 10 42.18 -1.69 -13.79
CA PHE A 10 41.94 -2.87 -12.97
C PHE A 10 41.31 -2.52 -11.62
N VAL A 11 41.79 -1.48 -10.93
CA VAL A 11 41.24 -1.01 -9.65
C VAL A 11 39.80 -0.48 -9.83
N VAL A 12 39.51 0.27 -10.88
CA VAL A 12 38.16 0.79 -11.15
C VAL A 12 37.18 -0.36 -11.43
N LEU A 13 37.57 -1.34 -12.24
CA LEU A 13 36.71 -2.49 -12.55
C LEU A 13 36.45 -3.37 -11.32
N THR A 14 37.48 -3.66 -10.53
CA THR A 14 37.36 -4.49 -9.33
C THR A 14 36.54 -3.79 -8.24
N SER A 15 36.81 -2.50 -7.98
CA SER A 15 36.05 -1.71 -7.00
C SER A 15 34.58 -1.51 -7.42
N GLY A 16 34.32 -1.20 -8.69
CA GLY A 16 32.96 -1.07 -9.22
C GLY A 16 32.17 -2.36 -9.13
N THR A 17 32.81 -3.50 -9.44
CA THR A 17 32.17 -4.82 -9.32
C THR A 17 31.87 -5.16 -7.85
N ALA A 18 32.80 -4.89 -6.94
CA ALA A 18 32.60 -5.10 -5.51
C ALA A 18 31.45 -4.22 -4.96
N LEU A 19 31.38 -2.95 -5.37
CA LEU A 19 30.28 -2.04 -5.03
C LEU A 19 28.93 -2.52 -5.57
N TYR A 20 28.89 -3.06 -6.79
CA TYR A 20 27.66 -3.60 -7.38
C TYR A 20 27.15 -4.83 -6.63
N ILE A 21 28.04 -5.74 -6.22
CA ILE A 21 27.67 -6.94 -5.46
C ILE A 21 27.21 -6.56 -4.05
N THR A 22 27.94 -5.67 -3.39
CA THR A 22 27.61 -5.22 -2.04
C THR A 22 26.47 -4.21 -2.01
N ARG A 23 25.89 -3.81 -3.16
CA ARG A 23 24.86 -2.77 -3.25
C ARG A 23 23.73 -2.94 -2.23
N ARG A 24 23.29 -4.19 -1.99
CA ARG A 24 22.18 -4.48 -1.06
C ARG A 24 22.47 -4.03 0.38
N GLN A 25 23.74 -4.06 0.79
CA GLN A 25 24.17 -3.60 2.10
C GLN A 25 24.26 -2.08 2.18
N TRP A 26 24.37 -1.35 1.08
CA TRP A 26 24.49 0.11 1.11
C TRP A 26 23.19 0.85 0.78
N LEU A 27 22.18 0.14 0.24
CA LEU A 27 20.87 0.73 -0.10
C LEU A 27 20.18 1.40 1.10
N HIS A 28 20.42 0.94 2.33
CA HIS A 28 19.83 1.53 3.53
C HIS A 28 20.58 2.78 4.04
N LEU A 29 21.85 2.96 3.64
CA LEU A 29 22.70 4.10 4.03
C LEU A 29 22.60 5.25 3.05
N MET A 30 22.11 4.99 1.83
CA MET A 30 21.77 6.04 0.86
C MET A 30 20.53 6.77 1.40
N PRO A 31 20.65 8.00 1.92
CA PRO A 31 19.48 8.82 2.15
C PRO A 31 18.91 9.08 0.77
N GLU A 32 17.73 8.54 0.51
CA GLU A 32 16.92 8.67 -0.71
C GLU A 32 17.28 9.96 -1.47
N VAL A 33 18.26 9.91 -2.38
CA VAL A 33 18.70 11.07 -3.14
C VAL A 33 17.65 11.27 -4.21
N TYR A 34 16.63 12.05 -3.84
CA TYR A 34 15.56 12.48 -4.72
C TYR A 34 16.18 13.24 -5.89
N ILE A 35 16.30 12.57 -7.04
CA ILE A 35 16.30 13.25 -8.33
C ILE A 35 14.89 13.84 -8.48
N GLY A 36 14.70 15.06 -7.96
CA GLY A 36 13.62 15.97 -8.30
C GLY A 36 12.17 15.55 -8.04
N LEU A 37 11.87 14.67 -7.07
CA LEU A 37 10.49 14.33 -6.72
C LEU A 37 10.11 14.85 -5.32
N PRO A 38 9.13 15.76 -5.21
CA PRO A 38 8.72 16.29 -3.91
C PRO A 38 7.99 15.21 -3.10
N ARG A 39 8.46 14.98 -1.87
CA ARG A 39 7.74 14.19 -0.85
C ARG A 39 6.34 14.77 -0.61
N PRO A 40 5.29 13.93 -0.52
CA PRO A 40 4.02 14.36 0.05
C PRO A 40 4.24 14.68 1.53
N GLY A 41 3.94 15.92 1.94
CA GLY A 41 4.07 16.40 3.33
C GLY A 41 5.11 17.50 3.58
N SER A 42 5.81 17.99 2.56
CA SER A 42 6.58 19.23 2.69
C SER A 42 5.70 20.46 2.56
N ILE A 43 6.01 21.51 3.32
CA ILE A 43 5.28 22.79 3.37
C ILE A 43 5.19 23.47 1.98
N LEU A 44 6.06 23.06 1.04
CA LEU A 44 6.09 23.57 -0.34
C LEU A 44 5.04 22.93 -1.27
N TYR A 45 4.35 21.87 -0.82
CA TYR A 45 3.30 21.18 -1.59
C TYR A 45 1.98 21.96 -1.66
N GLU A 46 1.81 22.98 -0.82
CA GLU A 46 0.56 23.75 -0.70
C GLU A 46 0.33 24.73 -1.86
N ARG A 47 1.31 24.96 -2.74
CA ARG A 47 1.29 26.10 -3.69
C ARG A 47 1.50 25.77 -5.16
N LEU A 48 1.51 24.50 -5.57
CA LEU A 48 1.64 24.13 -6.98
C LEU A 48 0.29 23.83 -7.64
N PRO A 49 0.03 24.34 -8.86
CA PRO A 49 -1.19 24.05 -9.59
C PRO A 49 -1.28 22.56 -9.93
N SER A 50 -2.48 22.02 -9.75
CA SER A 50 -2.89 20.60 -9.73
C SER A 50 -2.60 19.79 -11.01
N SER A 51 -1.95 20.38 -12.01
CA SER A 51 -1.70 19.80 -13.33
C SER A 51 -0.40 19.00 -13.41
N PHE A 52 0.51 19.14 -12.43
CA PHE A 52 1.87 18.56 -12.48
C PHE A 52 2.09 17.36 -11.52
N THR A 53 1.09 16.94 -10.74
CA THR A 53 1.21 15.91 -9.67
C THR A 53 0.69 14.52 -10.06
N ASN A 54 0.66 14.18 -11.35
CA ASN A 54 0.20 12.86 -11.83
C ASN A 54 1.24 11.73 -11.68
N SER A 55 2.24 11.88 -10.81
CA SER A 55 3.24 10.84 -10.48
C SER A 55 2.96 10.10 -9.16
N VAL A 56 1.73 10.18 -8.63
CA VAL A 56 1.27 9.45 -7.42
C VAL A 56 0.30 8.32 -7.79
N LEU A 57 0.60 7.56 -8.85
CA LEU A 57 -0.34 6.54 -9.34
C LEU A 57 -0.20 5.17 -8.64
N TYR A 58 0.80 4.99 -7.77
CA TYR A 58 0.91 3.79 -6.94
C TYR A 58 1.33 4.16 -5.51
N GLN A 59 0.34 4.45 -4.67
CA GLN A 59 0.56 4.43 -3.23
C GLN A 59 0.49 2.96 -2.79
N ARG A 60 1.61 2.43 -2.27
CA ARG A 60 1.68 1.06 -1.74
C ARG A 60 0.59 0.92 -0.67
N LEU A 61 -0.20 -0.14 -0.77
CA LEU A 61 -1.19 -0.41 0.26
C LEU A 61 -0.47 -0.64 1.60
N PRO A 62 -1.02 -0.11 2.71
CA PRO A 62 -0.48 -0.42 4.01
C PRO A 62 -0.61 -1.93 4.27
N SER A 63 0.50 -2.54 4.63
CA SER A 63 0.59 -3.98 4.95
C SER A 63 0.71 -4.25 6.45
N SER A 64 0.53 -3.23 7.28
CA SER A 64 0.58 -3.31 8.74
C SER A 64 -0.70 -2.73 9.33
N PHE A 65 -1.06 -3.19 10.52
CA PHE A 65 -2.21 -2.65 11.25
C PHE A 65 -2.10 -1.14 11.51
N SER A 66 -0.90 -0.61 11.79
CA SER A 66 -0.71 0.83 11.97
C SER A 66 -1.04 1.61 10.70
N GLY A 67 -0.58 1.12 9.55
CA GLY A 67 -0.84 1.77 8.27
C GLY A 67 -2.31 1.65 7.85
N ASP A 68 -2.99 0.56 8.23
CA ASP A 68 -4.43 0.40 8.00
C ASP A 68 -5.23 1.44 8.83
N ILE A 69 -4.83 1.71 10.07
CA ILE A 69 -5.41 2.79 10.89
C ILE A 69 -5.18 4.15 10.25
N GLU A 70 -3.96 4.45 9.80
CA GLU A 70 -3.63 5.70 9.11
C GLU A 70 -4.43 5.89 7.81
N ALA A 71 -4.72 4.78 7.10
CA ALA A 71 -5.57 4.79 5.91
C ALA A 71 -7.07 4.93 6.22
N GLY A 72 -7.45 4.98 7.50
CA GLY A 72 -8.83 5.10 7.95
C GLY A 72 -9.62 3.79 7.86
N LEU A 73 -8.96 2.63 7.86
CA LEU A 73 -9.56 1.29 7.82
C LEU A 73 -9.89 0.75 9.22
N SER A 74 -10.19 1.64 10.17
CA SER A 74 -10.58 1.33 11.54
C SER A 74 -11.83 2.13 11.92
N SER A 75 -12.70 1.53 12.72
CA SER A 75 -13.93 2.13 13.24
C SER A 75 -14.21 1.69 14.68
N ASP A 76 -15.25 2.24 15.30
CA ASP A 76 -15.66 1.87 16.66
C ASP A 76 -16.08 0.39 16.75
N THR A 77 -16.68 -0.15 15.67
CA THR A 77 -17.12 -1.55 15.59
C THR A 77 -16.04 -2.49 15.05
N PHE A 78 -14.93 -1.94 14.56
CA PHE A 78 -13.80 -2.67 14.00
C PHE A 78 -12.50 -1.94 14.35
N SER A 79 -12.00 -2.18 15.57
CA SER A 79 -10.79 -1.54 16.09
C SER A 79 -9.55 -2.38 15.82
N LEU A 80 -8.52 -1.75 15.23
CA LEU A 80 -7.21 -2.36 15.01
C LEU A 80 -6.18 -2.02 16.11
N ALA A 81 -6.57 -1.18 17.09
CA ALA A 81 -5.65 -0.70 18.12
C ALA A 81 -5.06 -1.84 18.95
N GLY A 82 -5.88 -2.82 19.34
CA GLY A 82 -5.41 -3.98 20.12
C GLY A 82 -4.39 -4.85 19.37
N ASN A 83 -4.48 -4.95 18.04
CA ASN A 83 -3.49 -5.66 17.22
C ASN A 83 -2.16 -4.90 17.19
N VAL A 84 -2.20 -3.58 17.08
CA VAL A 84 -1.00 -2.74 17.13
C VAL A 84 -0.33 -2.82 18.51
N ASP A 85 -1.11 -2.69 19.58
CA ASP A 85 -0.61 -2.73 20.95
C ASP A 85 0.01 -4.10 21.31
N SER A 86 -0.56 -5.18 20.76
CA SER A 86 -0.05 -6.54 20.95
C SER A 86 1.16 -6.87 20.07
N GLY A 87 1.58 -5.96 19.19
CA GLY A 87 2.66 -6.21 18.23
C GLY A 87 2.33 -7.34 17.25
N ASP A 88 1.06 -7.48 16.86
CA ASP A 88 0.60 -8.56 15.99
C ASP A 88 1.30 -8.49 14.62
N SER A 89 2.01 -9.56 14.25
CA SER A 89 2.77 -9.67 13.01
C SER A 89 1.95 -10.17 11.82
N ARG A 90 0.65 -10.44 11.99
CA ARG A 90 -0.21 -10.89 10.90
C ARG A 90 -0.43 -9.78 9.88
N ALA A 91 -0.66 -10.17 8.62
CA ALA A 91 -0.91 -9.24 7.51
C ALA A 91 -2.22 -8.45 7.64
N GLY A 92 -3.11 -8.83 8.57
CA GLY A 92 -4.39 -8.16 8.80
C GLY A 92 -5.40 -8.42 7.69
N LEU A 93 -5.98 -7.34 7.16
CA LEU A 93 -7.01 -7.39 6.12
C LEU A 93 -6.42 -7.77 4.75
N ASP A 94 -7.23 -8.36 3.87
CA ASP A 94 -6.81 -8.68 2.50
C ASP A 94 -6.53 -7.40 1.69
N ASP A 95 -5.40 -7.37 0.96
CA ASP A 95 -4.95 -6.19 0.22
C ASP A 95 -5.89 -5.82 -0.93
N ALA A 96 -6.45 -6.81 -1.64
CA ALA A 96 -7.38 -6.55 -2.73
C ALA A 96 -8.69 -5.95 -2.19
N ALA A 97 -9.21 -6.49 -1.08
CA ALA A 97 -10.37 -5.93 -0.40
C ALA A 97 -10.12 -4.51 0.11
N LYS A 98 -8.96 -4.25 0.73
CA LYS A 98 -8.57 -2.90 1.20
C LYS A 98 -8.60 -1.88 0.08
N ALA A 99 -8.02 -2.20 -1.07
CA ALA A 99 -7.95 -1.30 -2.22
C ALA A 99 -9.35 -0.91 -2.73
N GLU A 100 -10.26 -1.89 -2.84
CA GLU A 100 -11.64 -1.64 -3.28
C GLU A 100 -12.45 -0.86 -2.23
N ILE A 101 -12.29 -1.15 -0.94
CA ILE A 101 -12.94 -0.39 0.14
C ILE A 101 -12.47 1.06 0.11
N LEU A 102 -11.17 1.32 0.04
CA LEU A 102 -10.63 2.68 -0.05
C LEU A 102 -11.14 3.42 -1.29
N LYS A 103 -11.29 2.73 -2.41
CA LYS A 103 -11.87 3.28 -3.63
C LYS A 103 -13.35 3.62 -3.46
N ILE A 104 -14.13 2.79 -2.77
CA ILE A 104 -15.55 3.06 -2.44
C ILE A 104 -15.63 4.29 -1.51
N MET A 105 -14.80 4.36 -0.46
CA MET A 105 -14.72 5.50 0.46
C MET A 105 -14.43 6.80 -0.30
N LYS A 106 -13.43 6.79 -1.19
CA LYS A 106 -13.06 7.96 -2.00
C LYS A 106 -14.16 8.36 -2.97
N LYS A 107 -14.77 7.39 -3.67
CA LYS A 107 -15.78 7.64 -4.72
C LYS A 107 -17.11 8.12 -4.14
N ARG A 108 -17.55 7.55 -3.02
CA ARG A 108 -18.87 7.82 -2.41
C ARG A 108 -18.81 8.74 -1.20
N ARG A 109 -17.60 9.15 -0.76
CA ARG A 109 -17.37 10.02 0.42
C ARG A 109 -18.04 9.46 1.69
N MET A 110 -17.88 8.17 1.92
CA MET A 110 -18.48 7.45 3.06
C MET A 110 -17.43 6.90 4.01
N ARG A 111 -17.86 6.62 5.25
CA ARG A 111 -16.98 6.08 6.31
C ARG A 111 -16.63 4.61 6.03
N PHE A 112 -15.62 4.11 6.72
CA PHE A 112 -15.10 2.75 6.54
C PHE A 112 -16.17 1.67 6.69
N ASP A 113 -17.00 1.72 7.74
CA ASP A 113 -18.02 0.70 8.00
C ASP A 113 -19.06 0.62 6.87
N GLU A 114 -19.50 1.78 6.36
CA GLU A 114 -20.45 1.85 5.24
C GLU A 114 -19.82 1.35 3.95
N ALA A 115 -18.56 1.72 3.69
CA ALA A 115 -17.83 1.26 2.52
C ALA A 115 -17.61 -0.25 2.55
N ARG A 116 -17.30 -0.82 3.72
CA ARG A 116 -17.17 -2.26 3.94
C ARG A 116 -18.51 -2.98 3.70
N ARG A 117 -19.63 -2.42 4.17
CA ARG A 117 -20.97 -2.96 3.90
C ARG A 117 -21.26 -3.01 2.39
N VAL A 118 -21.05 -1.89 1.71
CA VAL A 118 -21.25 -1.78 0.25
C VAL A 118 -20.34 -2.75 -0.51
N TYR A 119 -19.09 -2.90 -0.11
CA TYR A 119 -18.16 -3.87 -0.69
C TYR A 119 -18.69 -5.30 -0.55
N MET A 120 -19.18 -5.67 0.64
CA MET A 120 -19.75 -7.00 0.88
C MET A 120 -21.04 -7.24 0.09
N GLU A 121 -21.95 -6.27 0.03
CA GLU A 121 -23.17 -6.35 -0.80
C GLU A 121 -22.83 -6.56 -2.29
N GLN A 122 -21.81 -5.86 -2.80
CA GLN A 122 -21.36 -6.06 -4.18
C GLN A 122 -20.80 -7.47 -4.40
N ARG A 123 -20.00 -7.97 -3.45
CA ARG A 123 -19.47 -9.34 -3.50
C ARG A 123 -20.59 -10.37 -3.43
N PHE A 124 -21.61 -10.17 -2.59
CA PHE A 124 -22.78 -11.05 -2.54
C PHE A 124 -23.52 -11.06 -3.87
N SER A 125 -23.82 -9.89 -4.43
CA SER A 125 -24.52 -9.80 -5.71
C SER A 125 -23.75 -10.49 -6.84
N GLN A 126 -22.42 -10.40 -6.87
CA GLN A 126 -21.58 -11.08 -7.88
C GLN A 126 -21.59 -12.60 -7.72
N ASN A 127 -21.87 -13.11 -6.53
CA ASN A 127 -21.87 -14.54 -6.19
C ASN A 127 -23.29 -15.11 -6.03
N ASN A 128 -24.31 -14.47 -6.61
CA ASN A 128 -25.71 -14.89 -6.51
C ASN A 128 -26.21 -15.02 -5.05
N ILE A 129 -25.75 -14.15 -4.17
CA ILE A 129 -26.21 -14.02 -2.79
C ILE A 129 -27.02 -12.72 -2.65
N GLY A 130 -28.14 -12.78 -1.94
CA GLY A 130 -28.97 -11.64 -1.63
C GLY A 130 -28.33 -10.67 -0.62
N PRO A 131 -28.83 -9.44 -0.49
CA PRO A 131 -28.34 -8.47 0.50
C PRO A 131 -28.52 -8.95 1.95
N ASP A 132 -29.45 -9.86 2.18
CA ASP A 132 -29.73 -10.55 3.43
C ASP A 132 -28.76 -11.70 3.73
N GLY A 133 -27.79 -11.96 2.84
CA GLY A 133 -26.81 -13.04 2.97
C GLY A 133 -27.33 -14.41 2.55
N ARG A 134 -28.58 -14.52 2.06
CA ARG A 134 -29.15 -15.79 1.59
C ARG A 134 -28.80 -16.04 0.12
N PRO A 135 -28.44 -17.27 -0.29
CA PRO A 135 -28.30 -17.61 -1.70
C PRO A 135 -29.59 -17.32 -2.48
N ARG A 136 -29.45 -16.81 -3.71
CA ARG A 136 -30.57 -16.60 -4.65
C ARG A 136 -30.91 -17.85 -5.46
N ASP A 137 -30.35 -19.00 -5.09
CA ASP A 137 -30.64 -20.27 -5.74
C ASP A 137 -32.10 -20.67 -5.50
N PRO A 138 -32.92 -20.94 -6.54
CA PRO A 138 -34.28 -21.43 -6.38
C PRO A 138 -34.40 -22.72 -5.56
N LYS A 139 -33.32 -23.50 -5.45
CA LYS A 139 -33.25 -24.73 -4.66
C LYS A 139 -32.74 -24.52 -3.24
N PHE A 140 -32.46 -23.28 -2.85
CA PHE A 140 -31.99 -22.98 -1.50
C PHE A 140 -33.11 -23.25 -0.48
N VAL A 141 -32.84 -24.17 0.45
CA VAL A 141 -33.71 -24.48 1.59
C VAL A 141 -33.02 -24.00 2.86
N SER A 142 -33.69 -23.14 3.63
CA SER A 142 -33.21 -22.67 4.94
C SER A 142 -34.15 -23.11 6.05
N PHE A 143 -33.60 -23.42 7.22
CA PHE A 143 -34.36 -23.68 8.44
C PHE A 143 -34.09 -22.53 9.42
N SER A 144 -35.15 -21.88 9.91
CA SER A 144 -35.10 -20.78 10.87
C SER A 144 -36.08 -21.01 12.00
#